data_AF-A0A0D0L015-F1
#
_entry.id   AF-A0A0D0L015-F1
#
_cell.length_a   1.000
_cell.length_b   1.000
_cell.length_c   1.000
_cell.angle_alpha   90.00
_cell.angle_beta   90.00
_cell.angle_gamma   90.00
#
_symmetry.space_group_name_H-M   'P 1'
#
loop_
_entity.id
_entity.type
_entity.pdbx_description
1 polymer ?
#
loop_
_entity_poly.entity_id
_entity_poly.type
_entity_poly.pdbx_seq_one_letter_code
_entity_poly.pdbx_strand_id
1 'polypeptide(L)'
;MADASPATVKISRCKPQPSRIAPEEEFSEGTSRLKLYTADISLNAPFKLGEQKLRYSGLIRAQWNRTPLTPQDRFSIGGRYTVRGFDGETNLMGERGWLLRNDIGWAMGQSGAELYVGADYGHVGGRSTIDTLGRNLAGAVVGVRGQWSKLSYDFFVGAPFSKPQGYRTAEVTLGFNLNAAF
;
A
#
# COMPACT_ATOMS: atom_id res chain seq x y z
N MET A 1 6.26 -30.39 4.62
CA MET A 1 5.57 -29.46 3.71
C MET A 1 5.49 -28.11 4.39
N ALA A 2 5.90 -27.01 3.75
CA ALA A 2 5.62 -25.67 4.26
C ALA A 2 4.20 -25.33 3.83
N ASP A 3 3.30 -25.20 4.79
CA ASP A 3 1.89 -24.93 4.50
C ASP A 3 1.75 -23.44 4.11
N ALA A 4 1.16 -23.17 2.95
CA ALA A 4 0.89 -21.81 2.53
C ALA A 4 -0.21 -21.22 3.42
N SER A 5 -0.02 -20.01 3.96
CA SER A 5 -1.10 -19.38 4.72
C SER A 5 -2.26 -19.10 3.76
N PRO A 6 -3.52 -19.46 4.10
CA PRO A 6 -4.65 -19.23 3.23
C PRO A 6 -4.77 -17.74 2.90
N ALA A 7 -5.03 -17.44 1.62
CA ALA A 7 -5.28 -16.08 1.19
C ALA A 7 -6.47 -15.51 1.98
N THR A 8 -6.23 -14.44 2.72
CA THR A 8 -7.28 -13.75 3.49
C THR A 8 -7.92 -12.70 2.62
N VAL A 9 -9.23 -12.82 2.39
CA VAL A 9 -10.02 -11.88 1.61
C VAL A 9 -11.02 -11.20 2.54
N LYS A 10 -10.91 -9.88 2.67
CA LYS A 10 -11.84 -9.05 3.43
C LYS A 10 -12.50 -8.06 2.48
N ILE A 11 -13.79 -8.24 2.24
CA ILE A 11 -14.60 -7.30 1.48
C ILE A 11 -15.51 -6.58 2.47
N SER A 12 -15.44 -5.25 2.49
CA SER A 12 -16.22 -4.43 3.40
C SER A 12 -17.04 -3.42 2.60
N ARG A 13 -18.29 -3.23 3.02
CA ARG A 13 -19.19 -2.21 2.49
C ARG A 13 -19.51 -1.24 3.60
N CYS A 14 -19.25 0.04 3.41
CA CYS A 14 -19.73 1.04 4.33
C CYS A 14 -21.26 1.15 4.16
N LYS A 15 -22.00 0.88 5.24
CA LYS A 15 -23.45 1.09 5.26
C LYS A 15 -23.69 2.60 5.42
N PRO A 16 -24.61 3.20 4.65
CA PRO A 16 -24.95 4.60 4.83
C PRO A 16 -25.44 4.81 6.27
N GLN A 17 -24.78 5.70 7.00
CA GLN A 17 -25.20 6.07 8.35
C GLN A 17 -26.43 6.97 8.26
N PRO A 18 -27.44 6.81 9.14
CA PRO A 18 -28.55 7.74 9.21
C PRO A 18 -28.11 8.97 10.01
N SER A 19 -27.48 9.94 9.35
CA SER A 19 -27.19 11.25 9.94
C SER A 19 -27.74 12.38 9.06
N ARG A 20 -28.03 13.52 9.70
CA ARG A 20 -28.63 14.72 9.08
C ARG A 20 -27.81 15.16 7.86
N ILE A 21 -28.48 15.82 6.92
CA ILE A 21 -27.91 16.40 5.68
C ILE A 21 -26.56 17.03 6.02
N ALA A 22 -25.51 16.55 5.37
CA ALA A 22 -24.16 17.03 5.59
C ALA A 22 -23.98 18.33 4.76
N PRO A 23 -23.38 19.41 5.30
CA PRO A 23 -23.21 20.69 4.59
C PRO A 23 -22.54 20.55 3.21
N GLU A 24 -21.78 19.48 3.00
CA GLU A 24 -21.05 19.16 1.77
C GLU A 24 -21.96 18.64 0.64
N GLU A 25 -23.20 18.22 0.94
CA GLU A 25 -24.23 17.88 -0.06
C GLU A 25 -24.71 19.12 -0.82
N GLU A 26 -24.63 20.31 -0.20
CA GLU A 26 -25.03 21.59 -0.81
C GLU A 26 -24.05 22.01 -1.93
N PHE A 27 -22.82 21.51 -1.90
CA PHE A 27 -21.76 21.79 -2.88
C PHE A 27 -21.41 20.60 -3.79
N SER A 28 -22.15 19.47 -3.70
CA SER A 28 -21.83 18.22 -4.42
C SER A 28 -20.42 17.65 -4.13
N GLU A 29 -19.84 17.95 -2.98
CA GLU A 29 -18.48 17.55 -2.59
C GLU A 29 -18.43 16.26 -1.73
N GLY A 30 -19.59 15.74 -1.34
CA GLY A 30 -19.74 14.51 -0.59
C GLY A 30 -21.22 14.27 -0.28
N THR A 31 -21.61 13.01 -0.03
CA THR A 31 -22.99 12.69 0.39
C THR A 31 -22.96 12.01 1.75
N SER A 32 -23.90 12.34 2.64
CA SER A 32 -24.09 11.67 3.94
C SER A 32 -24.38 10.15 3.75
N ARG A 33 -24.88 9.77 2.56
CA ARG A 33 -25.12 8.38 2.15
C ARG A 33 -23.92 7.77 1.41
N LEU A 34 -22.76 7.77 2.04
CA LEU A 34 -21.53 7.17 1.52
C LEU A 34 -21.76 5.69 1.12
N LYS A 35 -21.59 5.39 -0.18
CA LYS A 35 -21.54 4.00 -0.68
C LYS A 35 -20.11 3.70 -1.10
N LEU A 36 -19.31 3.32 -0.11
CA LEU A 36 -17.92 2.91 -0.26
C LEU A 36 -17.81 1.37 -0.22
N TYR A 37 -17.11 0.81 -1.19
CA TYR A 37 -16.78 -0.60 -1.26
C TYR A 37 -15.25 -0.72 -1.20
N THR A 38 -14.75 -1.51 -0.25
CA THR A 38 -13.33 -1.84 -0.14
C THR A 38 -13.13 -3.33 -0.24
N ALA A 39 -12.04 -3.72 -0.90
CA ALA A 39 -11.56 -5.09 -0.93
C ALA A 39 -10.10 -5.10 -0.52
N ASP A 40 -9.77 -5.95 0.45
CA ASP A 40 -8.41 -6.24 0.90
C ASP A 40 -8.18 -7.74 0.72
N ILE A 41 -7.19 -8.10 -0.10
CA ILE A 41 -6.76 -9.47 -0.33
C ILE A 41 -5.29 -9.56 0.06
N SER A 42 -4.97 -10.43 1.01
CA SER A 42 -3.59 -10.68 1.42
C SER A 42 -3.26 -12.15 1.29
N LEU A 43 -2.11 -12.46 0.68
CA LEU A 43 -1.58 -13.81 0.54
C LEU A 43 -0.18 -13.85 1.16
N ASN A 44 0.09 -14.87 1.97
CA ASN A 44 1.41 -15.12 2.51
C ASN A 44 1.77 -16.60 2.32
N ALA A 45 2.74 -16.86 1.45
CA ALA A 45 3.11 -18.21 1.07
C ALA A 45 4.61 -18.42 1.33
N PRO A 46 5.02 -19.15 2.38
CA PRO A 46 6.37 -19.67 2.49
C PRO A 46 6.62 -20.74 1.41
N PHE A 47 7.75 -20.65 0.73
CA PHE A 47 8.18 -21.65 -0.25
C PHE A 47 9.68 -21.90 -0.13
N LYS A 48 10.15 -23.03 -0.65
CA LYS A 48 11.58 -23.35 -0.67
C LYS A 48 12.06 -23.43 -2.11
N LEU A 49 13.22 -22.86 -2.37
CA LEU A 49 13.93 -23.01 -3.63
C LEU A 49 15.29 -23.64 -3.32
N GLY A 50 15.38 -24.96 -3.52
CA GLY A 50 16.51 -25.76 -3.00
C GLY A 50 16.56 -25.72 -1.47
N GLU A 51 17.71 -25.33 -0.92
CA GLU A 51 17.91 -25.17 0.53
C GLU A 51 17.45 -23.80 1.06
N GLN A 52 17.14 -22.86 0.18
CA GLN A 52 16.76 -21.50 0.56
C GLN A 52 15.29 -21.44 0.96
N LYS A 53 15.02 -20.82 2.12
CA LYS A 53 13.67 -20.54 2.61
C LYS A 53 13.24 -19.15 2.11
N LEU A 54 12.25 -19.12 1.24
CA LEU A 54 11.67 -17.91 0.69
C LEU A 54 10.24 -17.73 1.22
N ARG A 55 9.75 -16.51 1.19
CA ARG A 55 8.37 -16.17 1.53
C ARG A 55 7.85 -15.14 0.56
N TYR A 56 6.77 -15.50 -0.11
CA TYR A 56 6.01 -14.56 -0.91
C TYR A 56 4.94 -13.89 -0.03
N SER A 57 4.76 -12.59 -0.19
CA SER A 57 3.71 -11.81 0.46
C SER A 57 3.07 -10.89 -0.57
N GLY A 58 1.80 -11.11 -0.88
CA GLY A 58 1.02 -10.27 -1.79
C GLY A 58 -0.09 -9.54 -1.03
N LEU A 59 -0.29 -8.26 -1.33
CA LEU A 59 -1.40 -7.46 -0.83
C LEU A 59 -2.05 -6.71 -1.98
N ILE A 60 -3.36 -6.86 -2.13
CA ILE A 60 -4.19 -6.08 -3.03
C ILE A 60 -5.20 -5.33 -2.17
N ARG A 61 -5.20 -4.01 -2.28
CA ARG A 61 -6.22 -3.15 -1.72
C ARG A 61 -6.91 -2.41 -2.84
N ALA A 62 -8.22 -2.43 -2.88
CA ALA A 62 -9.00 -1.69 -3.85
C ALA A 62 -10.18 -0.98 -3.19
N GLN A 63 -10.50 0.19 -3.70
CA GLN A 63 -11.57 1.05 -3.21
C GLN A 63 -12.38 1.57 -4.40
N TRP A 64 -13.71 1.45 -4.29
CA TRP A 64 -14.66 1.99 -5.25
C TRP A 64 -15.77 2.75 -4.56
N ASN A 65 -16.16 3.87 -5.14
CA ASN A 65 -17.26 4.73 -4.68
C ASN A 65 -18.39 4.79 -5.71
N ARG A 66 -19.63 4.91 -5.23
CA ARG A 66 -20.81 5.23 -6.06
C ARG A 66 -21.38 6.63 -5.80
N THR A 67 -20.83 7.34 -4.82
CA THR A 67 -21.19 8.71 -4.43
C THR A 67 -19.92 9.55 -4.36
N PRO A 68 -19.97 10.87 -4.58
CA PRO A 68 -18.85 11.77 -4.32
C PRO A 68 -18.29 11.54 -2.92
N LEU A 69 -16.96 11.51 -2.81
CA LEU A 69 -16.25 11.35 -1.55
C LEU A 69 -15.58 12.66 -1.18
N THR A 70 -15.69 13.03 0.10
CA THR A 70 -14.92 14.13 0.68
C THR A 70 -13.42 13.82 0.55
N PRO A 71 -12.53 14.83 0.51
CA PRO A 71 -11.09 14.61 0.40
C PRO A 71 -10.49 13.66 1.45
N GLN A 72 -11.10 13.59 2.63
CA GLN A 72 -10.65 12.72 3.73
C GLN A 72 -10.92 11.23 3.47
N ASP A 73 -11.96 10.90 2.69
CA ASP A 73 -12.32 9.52 2.36
C ASP A 73 -11.66 9.01 1.06
N ARG A 74 -10.92 9.87 0.35
CA ARG A 74 -10.31 9.52 -0.95
C ARG A 74 -9.16 8.53 -0.78
N PHE A 75 -9.00 7.67 -1.78
CA PHE A 75 -7.86 6.78 -1.88
C PHE A 75 -6.61 7.58 -2.27
N SER A 76 -5.58 7.53 -1.43
CA SER A 76 -4.30 8.22 -1.67
C SER A 76 -3.20 7.20 -1.96
N ILE A 77 -2.35 7.50 -2.95
CA ILE A 77 -1.12 6.78 -3.29
C ILE A 77 0.04 7.77 -3.41
N GLY A 78 1.28 7.30 -3.20
CA GLY A 78 2.50 8.12 -3.30
C GLY A 78 3.10 8.56 -1.95
N GLY A 79 2.44 8.23 -0.84
CA GLY A 79 2.91 8.53 0.51
C GLY A 79 3.80 7.44 1.10
N ARG A 80 4.51 7.77 2.19
CA ARG A 80 5.46 6.91 2.95
C ARG A 80 4.95 5.50 3.31
N TYR A 81 3.63 5.31 3.34
CA TYR A 81 2.97 4.04 3.69
C TYR A 81 2.23 3.35 2.53
N THR A 82 2.35 3.86 1.29
CA THR A 82 1.63 3.35 0.10
C THR A 82 2.58 2.65 -0.88
N VAL A 83 2.74 3.14 -2.12
CA VAL A 83 3.74 2.63 -3.06
C VAL A 83 5.12 2.99 -2.51
N ARG A 84 5.88 1.99 -2.03
CA ARG A 84 7.22 2.23 -1.46
C ARG A 84 8.18 2.68 -2.56
N GLY A 85 9.18 3.48 -2.16
CA GLY A 85 10.13 4.11 -3.07
C GLY A 85 9.79 5.56 -3.44
N PHE A 86 8.65 6.07 -2.98
CA PHE A 86 8.30 7.49 -3.06
C PHE A 86 8.54 8.15 -1.68
N ASP A 87 9.06 9.38 -1.72
CA ASP A 87 9.38 10.21 -0.54
C ASP A 87 8.13 10.70 0.22
N GLY A 88 6.97 10.70 -0.44
CA GLY A 88 5.71 11.17 0.14
C GLY A 88 5.48 12.68 0.03
N GLU A 89 6.36 13.40 -0.67
CA GLU A 89 6.24 14.85 -0.92
C GLU A 89 5.08 15.16 -1.87
N THR A 90 4.79 14.23 -2.78
CA THR A 90 3.65 14.31 -3.69
C THR A 90 2.76 13.09 -3.47
N ASN A 91 1.46 13.30 -3.34
CA ASN A 91 0.46 12.24 -3.25
C ASN A 91 -0.57 12.41 -4.37
N LEU A 92 -0.97 11.30 -4.98
CA LEU A 92 -2.12 11.25 -5.88
C LEU A 92 -3.34 10.77 -5.11
N MET A 93 -4.41 11.56 -5.12
CA MET A 93 -5.67 11.24 -4.46
C MET A 93 -6.79 11.09 -5.49
N GLY A 94 -7.62 10.06 -5.33
CA GLY A 94 -8.79 9.83 -6.17
C GLY A 94 -9.94 9.21 -5.38
N GLU A 95 -11.17 9.35 -5.87
CA GLU A 95 -12.34 8.77 -5.19
C GLU A 95 -12.40 7.24 -5.30
N ARG A 96 -11.63 6.67 -6.23
CA ARG A 96 -11.42 5.22 -6.38
C ARG A 96 -9.97 4.95 -6.68
N GLY A 97 -9.51 3.75 -6.36
CA GLY A 97 -8.14 3.36 -6.63
C GLY A 97 -7.86 1.94 -6.20
N TRP A 98 -6.69 1.47 -6.61
CA TRP A 98 -6.20 0.17 -6.19
C TRP A 98 -4.69 0.24 -5.98
N LEU A 99 -4.21 -0.60 -5.08
CA LEU A 99 -2.83 -0.76 -4.69
C LEU A 99 -2.52 -2.25 -4.69
N LEU A 100 -1.52 -2.63 -5.46
CA LEU A 100 -0.93 -3.95 -5.48
C LEU A 100 0.47 -3.85 -4.86
N ARG A 101 0.76 -4.71 -3.90
CA ARG A 101 2.09 -4.85 -3.29
C ARG A 101 2.50 -6.30 -3.36
N ASN A 102 3.69 -6.55 -3.88
CA ASN A 102 4.30 -7.87 -3.91
C ASN A 102 5.63 -7.79 -3.19
N ASP A 103 5.88 -8.70 -2.27
CA ASP A 103 7.12 -8.81 -1.53
C ASP A 103 7.60 -10.26 -1.58
N ILE A 104 8.89 -10.45 -1.87
CA ILE A 104 9.58 -11.72 -1.79
C ILE A 104 10.68 -11.57 -0.76
N GLY A 105 10.53 -12.28 0.37
CA GLY A 105 11.52 -12.39 1.42
C GLY A 105 12.36 -13.66 1.27
N TRP A 106 13.66 -13.56 1.52
CA TRP A 106 14.62 -14.64 1.60
C TRP A 106 15.23 -14.67 3.00
N ALA A 107 14.92 -15.73 3.75
CA ALA A 107 15.46 -15.93 5.08
C ALA A 107 16.92 -16.40 5.00
N MET A 108 17.83 -15.63 5.58
CA MET A 108 19.28 -15.82 5.53
C MET A 108 19.78 -16.82 6.60
N GLY A 109 19.18 -18.02 6.58
CA GLY A 109 19.60 -19.13 7.43
C GLY A 109 19.35 -18.90 8.93
N GLN A 110 20.36 -19.17 9.76
CA GLN A 110 20.26 -19.18 11.24
C GLN A 110 20.37 -17.79 11.87
N SER A 111 20.70 -16.75 11.10
CA SER A 111 20.91 -15.39 11.60
C SER A 111 19.62 -14.70 12.07
N GLY A 112 18.45 -15.22 11.71
CA GLY A 112 17.16 -14.56 11.93
C GLY A 112 16.94 -13.33 11.02
N ALA A 113 17.88 -13.04 10.12
CA ALA A 113 17.76 -11.99 9.12
C ALA A 113 17.03 -12.48 7.87
N GLU A 114 16.28 -11.58 7.25
CA GLU A 114 15.55 -11.80 6.02
C GLU A 114 15.77 -10.62 5.08
N LEU A 115 16.37 -10.91 3.93
CA LEU A 115 16.40 -9.97 2.81
C LEU A 115 15.04 -9.99 2.14
N TYR A 116 14.53 -8.85 1.70
CA TYR A 116 13.31 -8.82 0.91
C TYR A 116 13.43 -7.84 -0.24
N VAL A 117 12.73 -8.18 -1.31
CA VAL A 117 12.53 -7.31 -2.46
C VAL A 117 11.04 -7.16 -2.68
N GLY A 118 10.60 -5.94 -2.96
CA GLY A 118 9.21 -5.60 -3.12
C GLY A 118 8.98 -4.78 -4.37
N ALA A 119 7.81 -4.98 -4.99
CA ALA A 119 7.31 -4.19 -6.09
C ALA A 119 5.87 -3.77 -5.76
N ASP A 120 5.65 -2.46 -5.75
CA ASP A 120 4.38 -1.85 -5.45
C ASP A 120 3.87 -1.08 -6.67
N TYR A 121 2.58 -1.18 -6.93
CA TYR A 121 1.91 -0.47 -8.00
C TYR A 121 0.57 0.08 -7.49
N GLY A 122 0.34 1.38 -7.68
CA GLY A 122 -0.88 2.06 -7.30
C GLY A 122 -1.51 2.79 -8.48
N HIS A 123 -2.83 2.77 -8.53
CA HIS A 123 -3.63 3.56 -9.46
C HIS A 123 -4.75 4.30 -8.73
N VAL A 124 -5.00 5.54 -9.11
CA VAL A 124 -6.14 6.33 -8.65
C VAL A 124 -6.97 6.84 -9.83
N GLY A 125 -8.28 6.87 -9.65
CA GLY A 125 -9.24 7.38 -10.62
C GLY A 125 -10.37 8.14 -9.93
N GLY A 126 -11.07 8.98 -10.69
CA GLY A 126 -12.15 9.80 -10.16
C GLY A 126 -12.39 11.06 -10.98
N ARG A 127 -13.45 11.80 -10.66
CA ARG A 127 -13.64 13.16 -11.19
C ARG A 127 -12.54 14.10 -10.71
N SER A 128 -12.08 13.90 -9.48
CA SER A 128 -10.97 14.64 -8.88
C SER A 128 -9.60 14.35 -9.51
N THR A 129 -9.48 13.33 -10.38
CA THR A 129 -8.20 12.98 -11.05
C THR A 129 -8.08 13.53 -12.47
N ILE A 130 -8.89 14.52 -12.84
CA ILE A 130 -8.84 15.21 -14.14
C ILE A 130 -7.69 16.22 -14.17
N ASP A 131 -7.40 16.89 -13.05
CA ASP A 131 -6.34 17.92 -12.95
C ASP A 131 -5.01 17.39 -12.37
N THR A 132 -4.88 16.07 -12.16
CA THR A 132 -3.66 15.48 -11.60
C THR A 132 -2.65 15.12 -12.69
N LEU A 133 -1.37 15.35 -12.43
CA LEU A 133 -0.24 15.11 -13.35
C LEU A 133 -0.16 13.66 -13.87
N GLY A 134 -0.79 12.70 -13.17
CA GLY A 134 -0.98 11.33 -13.63
C GLY A 134 -1.81 10.51 -12.66
N ARG A 135 -2.04 9.24 -13.00
CA ARG A 135 -2.97 8.35 -12.28
C ARG A 135 -2.33 7.07 -11.76
N ASN A 136 -1.07 6.80 -12.11
CA ASN A 136 -0.34 5.57 -11.80
C ASN A 136 0.96 5.90 -11.09
N LEU A 137 1.34 5.09 -10.10
CA LEU A 137 2.66 5.10 -9.49
C LEU A 137 3.15 3.67 -9.36
N ALA A 138 4.41 3.44 -9.68
CA ALA A 138 5.05 2.16 -9.44
C ALA A 138 6.44 2.35 -8.84
N GLY A 139 6.73 1.57 -7.81
CA GLY A 139 7.97 1.64 -7.06
C GLY A 139 8.47 0.25 -6.70
N ALA A 140 9.78 0.15 -6.52
CA ALA A 140 10.43 -1.06 -6.04
C ALA A 140 11.14 -0.74 -4.73
N VAL A 141 11.30 -1.76 -3.89
CA VAL A 141 12.01 -1.66 -2.63
C VAL A 141 12.89 -2.89 -2.44
N VAL A 142 14.03 -2.71 -1.81
CA VAL A 142 14.90 -3.77 -1.34
C VAL A 142 15.24 -3.46 0.11
N GLY A 143 15.13 -4.44 0.99
CA GLY A 143 15.43 -4.25 2.40
C GLY A 143 15.95 -5.49 3.08
N VAL A 144 16.44 -5.30 4.30
CA VAL A 144 16.84 -6.35 5.21
C VAL A 144 16.14 -6.11 6.54
N ARG A 145 15.46 -7.14 7.04
CA ARG A 145 14.80 -7.10 8.34
C ARG A 145 15.17 -8.32 9.15
N GLY A 146 15.17 -8.18 10.46
CA GLY A 146 15.46 -9.28 11.35
C GLY A 146 15.14 -8.95 12.78
N GLN A 147 15.28 -9.95 13.62
CA GLN A 147 15.11 -9.80 15.05
C GLN A 147 16.28 -10.45 15.77
N TRP A 148 16.93 -9.66 16.62
CA TRP A 148 17.94 -10.12 17.54
C TRP A 148 17.41 -10.03 18.97
N SER A 149 16.98 -11.16 19.51
CA SER A 149 16.40 -11.26 20.85
C SER A 149 15.22 -10.30 21.03
N LYS A 150 15.39 -9.21 21.78
CA LYS A 150 14.37 -8.19 22.02
C LYS A 150 14.41 -6.99 21.07
N LEU A 151 15.35 -6.95 20.13
CA LEU A 151 15.53 -5.87 19.15
C LEU A 151 15.12 -6.32 17.76
N SER A 152 14.15 -5.66 17.16
CA SER A 152 13.76 -5.82 15.76
C SER A 152 14.33 -4.66 14.94
N TYR A 153 14.87 -4.97 13.76
CA TYR A 153 15.41 -3.99 12.82
C TYR A 153 14.85 -4.22 11.42
N ASP A 154 14.61 -3.15 10.67
CA ASP A 154 14.22 -3.17 9.26
C ASP A 154 14.91 -2.00 8.57
N PHE A 155 15.77 -2.27 7.59
CA PHE A 155 16.42 -1.28 6.75
C PHE A 155 15.97 -1.49 5.32
N PHE A 156 15.56 -0.43 4.64
CA PHE A 156 15.07 -0.52 3.27
C PHE A 156 15.49 0.66 2.41
N VAL A 157 15.64 0.36 1.12
CA VAL A 157 15.96 1.28 0.05
C VAL A 157 14.91 1.09 -1.03
N GLY A 158 14.18 2.13 -1.38
CA GLY A 158 13.20 2.09 -2.45
C GLY A 158 13.51 3.10 -3.54
N ALA A 159 13.07 2.81 -4.76
CA ALA A 159 13.19 3.72 -5.89
C ALA A 159 11.89 3.69 -6.72
N PRO A 160 11.41 4.84 -7.21
CA PRO A 160 10.26 4.89 -8.11
C PRO A 160 10.73 4.53 -9.53
N PHE A 161 10.16 3.49 -10.13
CA PHE A 161 10.52 3.07 -11.50
C PHE A 161 9.52 3.52 -12.56
N SER A 162 8.27 3.83 -12.19
CA SER A 162 7.28 4.42 -13.08
C SER A 162 6.57 5.57 -12.40
N LYS A 163 6.74 6.78 -12.95
CA LYS A 163 6.11 8.02 -12.47
C LYS A 163 5.63 8.88 -13.65
N PRO A 164 4.51 9.61 -13.51
CA PRO A 164 4.04 10.51 -14.55
C PRO A 164 4.98 11.70 -14.76
N GLN A 165 4.96 12.25 -15.98
CA GLN A 165 5.85 13.34 -16.38
C GLN A 165 5.57 14.59 -15.53
N GLY A 166 6.58 15.11 -14.83
CA GLY A 166 6.43 16.24 -13.90
C GLY A 166 6.24 15.86 -12.42
N TYR A 167 6.16 14.57 -12.08
CA TYR A 167 6.09 14.12 -10.68
C TYR A 167 7.43 14.31 -9.98
N ARG A 168 7.49 15.23 -9.02
CA ARG A 168 8.67 15.47 -8.18
C ARG A 168 8.70 14.44 -7.05
N THR A 169 9.70 13.58 -7.09
CA THR A 169 9.99 12.60 -6.04
C THR A 169 11.47 12.26 -6.10
N ALA A 170 12.07 11.96 -4.95
CA ALA A 170 13.44 11.48 -4.85
C ALA A 170 13.68 10.25 -5.74
N GLU A 171 14.87 10.16 -6.35
CA GLU A 171 15.26 9.00 -7.16
C GLU A 171 15.47 7.74 -6.32
N VAL A 172 15.86 7.93 -5.05
CA VAL A 172 16.05 6.86 -4.07
C VAL A 172 15.56 7.34 -2.70
N THR A 173 14.75 6.51 -2.04
CA THR A 173 14.24 6.71 -0.68
C THR A 173 14.87 5.68 0.24
N LEU A 174 15.52 6.15 1.31
CA LEU A 174 16.10 5.30 2.36
C LEU A 174 15.22 5.37 3.61
N GLY A 175 15.02 4.24 4.26
CA GLY A 175 14.30 4.18 5.52
C GLY A 175 14.84 3.09 6.43
N PHE A 176 14.71 3.32 7.73
CA PHE A 176 15.04 2.33 8.73
C PHE A 176 14.01 2.37 9.86
N ASN A 177 13.77 1.23 10.49
CA ASN A 177 12.92 1.06 11.64
C ASN A 177 13.64 0.19 12.67
N LEU A 178 13.64 0.64 13.92
CA LEU A 178 14.22 -0.06 15.05
C LEU A 178 13.15 -0.12 16.13
N ASN A 179 12.90 -1.31 16.65
CA ASN A 179 11.95 -1.53 17.72
C ASN A 179 12.59 -2.40 18.80
N ALA A 180 12.60 -1.92 20.04
CA ALA A 180 13.08 -2.68 21.18
C ALA A 180 11.91 -2.94 22.14
N ALA A 181 11.65 -4.21 22.44
CA ALA A 181 10.73 -4.59 23.51
C ALA A 181 11.53 -4.76 24.81
N PHE A 182 11.03 -4.27 25.95
CA PHE A 182 11.68 -4.44 27.26
C PHE A 182 10.87 -5.34 28.16
#